data_AF-A0A399Q3B1-F1
#
_entry.id   AF-A0A399Q3B1-F1
#
_cell.length_a   1.000
_cell.length_b   1.000
_cell.length_c   1.000
_cell.angle_alpha   90.00
_cell.angle_beta   90.00
_cell.angle_gamma   90.00
#
_symmetry.space_group_name_H-M   'P 1'
#
loop_
_entity.id
_entity.type
_entity.pdbx_description
1 polymer ?
#
loop_
_entity_poly.entity_id
_entity_poly.type
_entity_poly.pdbx_seq_one_letter_code
_entity_poly.pdbx_strand_id
1 'polypeptide(L)' 'MNTPALSTEISVEDIRDVQEILKLLALSLALIASPSINILVARVTAVFAQHTAMAWAELLDDLIAVQGGAQ' A
#
# COMPACT_ATOMS: atom_id res chain seq x y z
N MET A 1 -14.15 -30.16 -16.57
CA MET A 1 -14.55 -28.78 -16.19
C MET A 1 -13.29 -28.14 -15.68
N ASN A 2 -12.57 -27.44 -16.56
CA ASN A 2 -11.23 -26.94 -16.26
C ASN A 2 -11.41 -25.55 -15.65
N THR A 3 -11.19 -25.43 -14.34
CA THR A 3 -11.12 -24.14 -13.66
C THR A 3 -9.91 -23.39 -14.22
N PRO A 4 -10.07 -22.16 -14.74
CA PRO A 4 -8.91 -21.38 -15.13
C PRO A 4 -8.14 -21.08 -13.84
N ALA A 5 -6.90 -21.57 -13.77
CA ALA A 5 -5.96 -21.10 -12.77
C ALA A 5 -5.86 -19.59 -12.97
N LEU A 6 -6.33 -18.83 -11.98
CA LEU A 6 -6.15 -17.39 -11.94
C LEU A 6 -4.66 -17.16 -11.65
N SER A 7 -3.82 -17.30 -12.66
CA SER A 7 -2.47 -16.75 -12.66
C SER A 7 -2.66 -15.24 -12.62
N THR A 8 -2.75 -14.67 -11.42
CA THR A 8 -2.74 -13.22 -11.23
C THR A 8 -1.36 -12.73 -11.65
N GLU A 9 -1.17 -12.54 -12.95
CA GLU A 9 -0.01 -11.84 -13.48
C GLU A 9 -0.13 -10.38 -13.01
N ILE A 10 0.76 -9.97 -12.11
CA ILE A 10 0.88 -8.58 -11.68
C ILE A 10 1.22 -7.76 -12.93
N SER A 11 0.31 -6.86 -13.31
CA SER A 11 0.49 -6.03 -14.50
C SER A 11 1.46 -4.88 -14.22
N VAL A 12 2.01 -4.30 -15.29
CA VAL A 12 2.82 -3.07 -15.20
C VAL A 12 2.02 -1.91 -14.59
N GLU A 13 0.71 -1.89 -14.78
CA GLU A 13 -0.17 -0.87 -14.21
C GLU A 13 -0.29 -1.05 -12.68
N ASP A 14 -0.43 -2.28 -12.19
CA ASP A 14 -0.45 -2.55 -10.74
C ASP A 14 0.85 -2.08 -10.06
N ILE A 15 2.00 -2.30 -10.71
CA ILE A 15 3.31 -1.83 -10.19
C ILE A 15 3.37 -0.29 -10.15
N ARG A 16 2.77 0.40 -11.13
CA ARG A 16 2.69 1.87 -11.13
C ARG A 16 1.82 2.37 -10.00
N ASP A 17 0.66 1.75 -9.78
CA ASP A 17 -0.25 2.11 -8.69
C ASP A 17 0.43 1.95 -7.32
N VAL A 18 1.16 0.85 -7.11
CA VAL A 18 1.99 0.64 -5.90
C VAL A 18 3.00 1.78 -5.75
N GLN A 19 3.70 2.14 -6.83
CA GLN A 19 4.69 3.21 -6.82
C GLN A 19 4.08 4.57 -6.48
N GLU A 20 2.89 4.88 -7.00
CA GLU A 20 2.18 6.12 -6.68
C GLU A 20 1.80 6.18 -5.19
N ILE A 21 1.33 5.08 -4.64
CA ILE A 21 0.94 5.01 -3.22
C ILE A 21 2.16 5.17 -2.31
N LEU A 22 3.29 4.55 -2.66
CA LEU A 22 4.54 4.75 -1.93
C LEU A 22 5.00 6.22 -1.97
N LYS A 23 4.83 6.92 -3.11
CA LYS A 23 5.13 8.36 -3.20
C LYS A 23 4.20 9.18 -2.30
N LEU A 24 2.91 8.87 -2.26
CA LEU A 24 1.93 9.56 -1.40
C LEU A 24 2.20 9.32 0.09
N LEU A 25 2.60 8.09 0.47
CA LEU A 25 3.03 7.77 1.83
C LEU A 25 4.31 8.53 2.20
N ALA A 26 5.30 8.59 1.32
CA ALA A 26 6.51 9.36 1.53
C ALA A 26 6.21 10.86 1.70
N LEU A 27 5.32 11.42 0.89
CA LEU A 27 4.87 12.80 1.02
C LEU A 27 4.14 13.03 2.36
N SER A 28 3.29 12.09 2.76
CA SER A 28 2.57 12.15 4.05
C SER A 28 3.55 12.17 5.22
N LEU A 29 4.60 11.34 5.19
CA LEU A 29 5.66 11.31 6.19
C LEU A 29 6.43 12.64 6.24
N ALA A 30 6.77 13.20 5.08
CA ALA A 30 7.43 14.51 4.99
C ALA A 30 6.55 15.64 5.55
N LEU A 31 5.24 15.60 5.27
CA LEU A 31 4.27 16.56 5.82
C LEU A 31 4.17 16.45 7.34
N ILE A 32 4.04 15.24 7.89
CA ILE A 32 3.96 15.01 9.33
C ILE A 32 5.22 15.49 10.05
N ALA A 33 6.39 15.30 9.45
CA ALA A 33 7.67 15.74 10.00
C ALA A 33 7.94 17.24 9.82
N SER A 34 7.09 17.96 9.06
CA SER A 34 7.30 19.38 8.80
C SER A 34 7.11 20.21 10.08
N PRO A 35 8.04 21.09 10.44
CA PRO A 35 7.90 21.95 11.62
C PRO A 35 6.80 23.01 11.47
N SER A 36 6.33 23.25 10.24
CA SER A 36 5.31 24.25 9.93
C SER A 36 3.89 23.69 9.88
N ILE A 37 3.71 22.37 10.02
CA ILE A 37 2.38 21.76 9.98
C ILE A 37 1.61 22.02 11.27
N ASN A 38 0.30 22.26 11.16
CA ASN A 38 -0.57 22.32 12.33
C ASN A 38 -0.66 20.91 12.97
N ILE A 39 -0.57 20.84 14.30
CA ILE A 39 -0.56 19.57 15.04
C ILE A 39 -1.79 18.68 14.79
N LEU A 40 -2.98 19.27 14.58
CA LEU A 40 -4.18 18.50 14.27
C LEU A 40 -4.10 17.89 12.88
N VAL A 41 -3.61 18.67 11.91
CA VAL A 41 -3.40 18.21 10.54
C VAL A 41 -2.37 17.08 10.51
N ALA A 42 -1.25 17.21 11.23
CA ALA A 42 -0.25 16.15 11.34
C ALA A 42 -0.84 14.84 11.88
N ARG A 43 -1.67 14.91 12.93
CA ARG A 43 -2.31 13.73 13.52
C ARG A 43 -3.27 13.06 12.55
N VAL A 44 -4.13 13.84 11.89
CA VAL A 44 -5.08 13.32 10.91
C VAL A 44 -4.32 12.66 9.75
N THR A 45 -3.31 13.33 9.19
CA THR A 45 -2.46 12.78 8.14
C THR A 45 -1.74 11.50 8.59
N ALA A 46 -1.26 11.45 9.84
CA ALA A 46 -0.63 10.26 10.39
C ALA A 46 -1.59 9.07 10.47
N VAL A 47 -2.83 9.28 10.91
CA VAL A 47 -3.85 8.22 10.96
C VAL A 47 -4.17 7.71 9.56
N PHE A 48 -4.34 8.60 8.58
CA PHE A 48 -4.57 8.18 7.19
C PHE A 48 -3.37 7.41 6.61
N ALA A 49 -2.14 7.90 6.83
CA ALA A 49 -0.94 7.21 6.35
C ALA A 49 -0.77 5.84 7.00
N GLN A 50 -1.05 5.71 8.31
CA GLN A 50 -1.01 4.44 9.03
C GLN A 50 -2.05 3.46 8.53
N HIS A 51 -3.31 3.90 8.38
CA HIS A 51 -4.39 3.05 7.89
C HIS A 51 -4.10 2.55 6.47
N THR A 52 -3.65 3.43 5.57
CA THR A 52 -3.24 3.04 4.21
C THR A 52 -2.08 2.05 4.25
N ALA A 53 -1.05 2.29 5.07
CA ALA A 53 0.08 1.37 5.18
C ALA A 53 -0.35 -0.02 5.71
N MET A 54 -1.26 -0.09 6.68
CA MET A 54 -1.78 -1.36 7.22
C MET A 54 -2.61 -2.11 6.19
N ALA A 55 -3.54 -1.46 5.49
CA ALA A 55 -4.32 -2.09 4.43
C ALA A 55 -3.44 -2.65 3.31
N TRP A 56 -2.35 -1.93 2.99
CA TRP A 56 -1.35 -2.40 2.04
C TRP A 56 -0.53 -3.58 2.55
N ALA A 57 -0.16 -3.59 3.83
CA ALA A 57 0.53 -4.72 4.43
C ALA A 57 -0.33 -6.00 4.39
N GLU A 58 -1.62 -5.89 4.73
CA GLU A 58 -2.57 -7.01 4.65
C GLU A 58 -2.73 -7.53 3.22
N LEU A 59 -2.92 -6.65 2.25
CA LEU A 59 -3.04 -7.02 0.84
C LEU A 59 -1.76 -7.71 0.30
N LEU A 60 -0.58 -7.22 0.69
CA LEU A 60 0.69 -7.82 0.30
C LEU A 60 0.89 -9.18 0.95
N ASP A 61 0.49 -9.36 2.22
CA ASP A 61 0.57 -10.64 2.92
C ASP A 61 -0.33 -11.69 2.23
N ASP A 62 -1.56 -11.31 1.86
CA ASP A 62 -2.47 -12.15 1.09
C ASP A 62 -1.88 -12.54 -0.29
N LEU A 63 -1.27 -11.59 -1.00
CA LEU A 63 -0.61 -11.86 -2.29
C LEU A 63 0.60 -12.80 -2.14
N ILE A 64 1.41 -12.62 -1.08
CA ILE A 64 2.54 -13.49 -0.77
C ILE A 64 2.05 -14.90 -0.42
N ALA A 65 0.99 -15.03 0.36
CA ALA A 65 0.40 -16.32 0.71
C ALA A 65 -0.14 -17.06 -0.54
N VAL A 66 -0.80 -16.33 -1.45
CA VAL A 66 -1.29 -16.88 -2.73
C VAL A 66 -0.15 -17.34 -3.65
N GLN A 67 0.97 -16.59 -3.71
CA GLN A 67 2.13 -16.97 -4.53
C GLN A 67 3.01 -18.05 -3.86
N GLY A 68 3.10 -18.06 -2.53
CA GLY A 68 3.91 -19.00 -1.75
C GLY A 68 3.22 -20.35 -1.47
N GLY A 69 1.89 -20.43 -1.60
CA GLY A 69 1.11 -21.66 -1.45
C GLY A 69 1.09 -22.58 -2.68
N ALA A 70 1.85 -22.27 -3.73
CA ALA A 70 1.92 -23.04 -4.97
C ALA A 70 3.07 -24.08 -5.00
N GLN A 71 3.48 -24.59 -3.83
CA GLN A 71 4.54 -25.61 -3.70
C GLN A 71 3.99 -26.97 -3.27
#